data_AF-A0A554VBD2-F1
#
_entry.id   AF-A0A554VBD2-F1
#
_cell.length_a   1.000
_cell.length_b   1.000
_cell.length_c   1.000
_cell.angle_alpha   90.00
_cell.angle_beta   90.00
_cell.angle_gamma   90.00
#
_symmetry.space_group_name_H-M   'P 1'
#
loop_
_entity.id
_entity.type
_entity.pdbx_description
1 polymer ?
#
loop_
_entity_poly.entity_id
_entity_poly.type
_entity_poly.pdbx_seq_one_letter_code
_entity_poly.pdbx_strand_id
1 'polypeptide(L)'
;MKHFSKYTTTIILSLLFISCSSDDANQTIGISKEIKDLIYFKGDEDASTVIVNAQSGPDTKLSTGEVDEIFQTFDTTDLLVVNVHQAQTLNPSLFEVNDITFDRAIDLNTESVEMIYKVVKYFKDQGRTVYVLGISFGAFIAQDLIAKKGADAADQYLIIVGRLDMNAIMWQAFSEGKPGYFENGITPIIDQEVGADLIDRNLDRLAAGLSMNRYTELLNTFEDLSNITYIYGEIDEAVGRLTDLEIEFLQSKKVNLITSSGNHDDTINDFVVQGFNEAFGIQLQ
;
A
#
# COMPACT_ATOMS: atom_id res chain seq x y z
N MET A 1 -35.07 -33.65 -81.40
CA MET A 1 -34.53 -32.28 -81.31
C MET A 1 -33.88 -32.09 -79.96
N LYS A 2 -32.61 -31.68 -80.00
CA LYS A 2 -31.73 -31.19 -78.92
C LYS A 2 -31.33 -32.18 -77.80
N HIS A 3 -30.13 -32.74 -78.03
CA HIS A 3 -29.11 -33.14 -77.06
C HIS A 3 -28.81 -32.08 -75.99
N PHE A 4 -28.21 -32.54 -74.89
CA PHE A 4 -27.07 -32.03 -74.09
C PHE A 4 -27.36 -32.39 -72.62
N SER A 5 -26.45 -32.75 -71.72
CA SER A 5 -25.08 -33.27 -71.70
C SER A 5 -24.79 -33.56 -70.23
N LYS A 6 -24.06 -34.63 -69.93
CA LYS A 6 -23.56 -34.96 -68.59
C LYS A 6 -22.60 -33.87 -68.10
N TYR A 7 -22.66 -33.49 -66.83
CA TYR A 7 -21.47 -33.16 -66.03
C TYR A 7 -21.66 -33.56 -64.57
N THR A 8 -20.82 -34.50 -64.17
CA THR A 8 -20.54 -34.89 -62.79
C THR A 8 -19.72 -33.76 -62.15
N THR A 9 -20.14 -33.24 -61.00
CA THR A 9 -19.31 -32.32 -60.20
C THR A 9 -19.07 -32.94 -58.84
N THR A 10 -17.85 -33.45 -58.68
CA THR A 10 -17.24 -33.88 -57.42
C THR A 10 -16.97 -32.64 -56.57
N ILE A 11 -17.56 -32.55 -55.38
CA ILE A 11 -17.20 -31.53 -54.38
C ILE A 11 -15.99 -32.07 -53.62
N ILE A 12 -14.82 -31.48 -53.88
CA ILE A 12 -13.59 -31.73 -53.13
C ILE A 12 -13.63 -30.86 -51.87
N LEU A 13 -13.63 -31.54 -50.72
CA LEU A 13 -13.47 -31.00 -49.39
C LEU A 13 -12.09 -30.33 -49.26
N SER A 14 -12.06 -29.00 -49.21
CA SER A 14 -10.86 -28.22 -48.91
C SER A 14 -10.93 -27.74 -47.47
N LEU A 15 -10.31 -28.51 -46.57
CA LEU A 15 -9.96 -28.07 -45.22
C LEU A 15 -8.92 -26.96 -45.37
N LEU A 16 -9.38 -25.71 -45.32
CA LEU A 16 -8.51 -24.56 -45.11
C LEU A 16 -8.02 -24.62 -43.66
N PHE A 17 -6.82 -25.13 -43.47
CA PHE A 17 -6.00 -24.79 -42.31
C PHE A 17 -5.67 -23.30 -42.43
N ILE A 18 -6.52 -22.45 -41.85
CA ILE A 18 -6.14 -21.08 -41.53
C ILE A 18 -5.15 -21.21 -40.37
N SER A 19 -3.87 -21.39 -40.73
CA SER A 19 -2.74 -21.03 -39.88
C SER A 19 -2.76 -19.51 -39.76
N CYS A 20 -3.55 -19.00 -38.82
CA CYS A 20 -3.31 -17.69 -38.25
C CYS A 20 -2.14 -17.85 -37.28
N SER A 21 -0.92 -17.62 -37.77
CA SER A 21 0.09 -17.04 -36.89
C SER A 21 -0.32 -15.58 -36.68
N SER A 22 -1.21 -15.32 -35.71
CA SER A 22 -1.06 -14.06 -35.01
C SER A 22 0.23 -14.22 -34.22
N ASP A 23 1.31 -13.67 -34.78
CA ASP A 23 2.37 -13.16 -33.94
C ASP A 23 1.70 -12.08 -33.08
N ASP A 24 1.05 -12.52 -32.00
CA ASP A 24 0.78 -11.70 -30.83
C ASP A 24 2.15 -11.46 -30.20
N ALA A 25 2.95 -10.66 -30.90
CA ALA A 25 4.03 -9.92 -30.30
C ALA A 25 3.35 -9.10 -29.21
N ASN A 26 3.39 -9.65 -28.01
CA ASN A 26 2.96 -9.04 -26.78
C ASN A 26 3.73 -7.71 -26.71
N GLN A 27 3.12 -6.67 -27.24
CA GLN A 27 3.72 -5.36 -27.29
C GLN A 27 3.81 -4.97 -25.84
N THR A 28 5.03 -4.96 -25.29
CA THR A 28 5.27 -4.58 -23.90
C THR A 28 4.74 -3.16 -23.74
N ILE A 29 3.53 -3.05 -23.17
CA ILE A 29 2.93 -1.77 -22.83
C ILE A 29 3.66 -1.36 -21.56
N GLY A 30 4.81 -0.72 -21.73
CA GLY A 30 5.58 -0.14 -20.63
C GLY A 30 4.69 0.75 -19.76
N ILE A 31 5.13 1.02 -18.53
CA ILE A 31 4.29 1.71 -17.55
C ILE A 31 3.83 3.05 -18.12
N SER A 32 2.52 3.31 -18.09
CA SER A 32 1.94 4.53 -18.68
C SER A 32 2.55 5.77 -18.04
N LYS A 33 2.66 6.86 -18.81
CA LYS A 33 3.25 8.12 -18.30
C LYS A 33 2.52 8.62 -17.06
N GLU A 34 1.20 8.52 -17.03
CA GLU A 34 0.38 8.92 -15.89
C GLU A 34 0.75 8.18 -14.60
N ILE A 35 1.10 6.89 -14.70
CA ILE A 35 1.57 6.11 -13.55
C ILE A 35 3.03 6.45 -13.23
N LYS A 36 3.90 6.62 -14.24
CA LYS A 36 5.30 7.03 -14.04
C LYS A 36 5.42 8.38 -13.33
N ASP A 37 4.51 9.31 -13.59
CA ASP A 37 4.48 10.62 -12.94
C ASP A 37 4.02 10.53 -11.46
N LEU A 38 3.46 9.40 -11.02
CA LEU A 38 3.01 9.14 -9.65
C LEU A 38 3.96 8.26 -8.83
N ILE A 39 5.01 7.70 -9.42
CA ILE A 39 5.85 6.70 -8.76
C ILE A 39 7.34 6.94 -8.96
N TYR A 40 8.12 6.48 -8.00
CA TYR A 40 9.50 6.05 -8.22
C TYR A 40 9.53 4.52 -8.28
N PHE A 41 10.33 3.92 -9.15
CA PHE A 41 10.37 2.46 -9.27
C PHE A 41 11.76 1.91 -9.64
N LYS A 42 11.97 0.64 -9.31
CA LYS A 42 13.09 -0.19 -9.75
C LYS A 42 12.61 -1.61 -10.05
N GLY A 43 13.35 -2.31 -10.92
CA GLY A 43 13.05 -3.67 -11.33
C GLY A 43 12.63 -3.79 -12.78
N ASP A 44 12.10 -4.96 -13.13
CA ASP A 44 11.59 -5.23 -14.47
C ASP A 44 10.19 -4.62 -14.64
N GLU A 45 10.01 -3.71 -15.61
CA GLU A 45 8.69 -3.13 -15.89
C GLU A 45 7.66 -4.20 -16.29
N ASP A 46 8.12 -5.33 -16.85
CA ASP A 46 7.30 -6.47 -17.31
C ASP A 46 7.14 -7.58 -16.25
N ALA A 47 7.70 -7.42 -15.04
CA ALA A 47 7.63 -8.39 -13.96
C ALA A 47 6.18 -8.87 -13.69
N SER A 48 5.96 -10.17 -13.47
CA SER A 48 4.60 -10.65 -13.15
C SER A 48 4.07 -10.18 -11.78
N THR A 49 4.98 -9.75 -10.88
CA THR A 49 4.67 -9.30 -9.53
C THR A 49 5.12 -7.86 -9.29
N VAL A 50 4.30 -7.07 -8.60
CA VAL A 50 4.58 -5.68 -8.22
C VAL A 50 4.44 -5.51 -6.72
N ILE A 51 5.42 -4.90 -6.07
CA ILE A 51 5.29 -4.37 -4.71
C ILE A 51 5.00 -2.88 -4.80
N VAL A 52 3.84 -2.48 -4.31
CA VAL A 52 3.40 -1.10 -4.18
C VAL A 52 3.63 -0.65 -2.74
N ASN A 53 4.65 0.16 -2.54
CA ASN A 53 5.00 0.73 -1.24
C ASN A 53 4.22 2.04 -1.02
N ALA A 54 3.46 2.08 0.07
CA ALA A 54 3.00 3.30 0.70
C ALA A 54 4.06 3.70 1.73
N GLN A 55 4.86 4.72 1.40
CA GLN A 55 6.01 5.10 2.23
C GLN A 55 5.65 5.48 3.67
N SER A 56 6.67 5.37 4.52
CA SER A 56 6.67 5.84 5.89
C SER A 56 6.61 7.39 5.97
N GLY A 57 6.64 7.92 7.18
CA GLY A 57 6.59 9.35 7.48
C GLY A 57 5.47 9.68 8.49
N PRO A 58 4.63 10.69 8.23
CA PRO A 58 4.49 11.42 6.97
C PRO A 58 5.69 12.36 6.69
N ASP A 59 6.07 12.53 5.43
CA ASP A 59 7.16 13.41 4.95
C ASP A 59 6.69 14.11 3.67
N THR A 60 7.18 15.32 3.36
CA THR A 60 6.91 16.08 2.14
C THR A 60 7.75 15.63 0.93
N LYS A 61 8.65 14.66 1.09
CA LYS A 61 9.49 14.11 0.01
C LYS A 61 9.15 12.67 -0.30
N LEU A 62 9.16 12.33 -1.59
CA LEU A 62 9.06 10.94 -2.04
C LEU A 62 10.39 10.24 -1.74
N SER A 63 10.36 9.18 -0.94
CA SER A 63 11.54 8.39 -0.61
C SER A 63 11.94 7.50 -1.80
N THR A 64 13.11 7.73 -2.37
CA THR A 64 13.71 6.77 -3.30
C THR A 64 14.50 5.68 -2.56
N GLY A 65 14.92 5.97 -1.32
CA GLY A 65 15.77 5.09 -0.51
C GLY A 65 15.07 3.80 -0.09
N GLU A 66 13.77 3.84 0.20
CA GLU A 66 13.01 2.64 0.61
C GLU A 66 12.99 1.57 -0.49
N VAL A 67 12.77 1.97 -1.75
CA VAL A 67 12.85 1.05 -2.89
C VAL A 67 14.27 0.54 -3.08
N ASP A 68 15.27 1.41 -2.91
CA ASP A 68 16.67 1.05 -3.04
C ASP A 68 17.12 0.03 -1.98
N GLU A 69 16.59 0.13 -0.76
CA GLU A 69 16.83 -0.79 0.35
C GLU A 69 16.17 -2.14 0.10
N ILE A 70 14.93 -2.17 -0.40
CA ILE A 70 14.27 -3.43 -0.79
C ILE A 70 15.13 -4.19 -1.82
N PHE A 71 15.65 -3.49 -2.83
CA PHE A 71 16.53 -4.06 -3.86
C PHE A 71 17.92 -4.48 -3.35
N GLN A 72 18.37 -3.97 -2.21
CA GLN A 72 19.65 -4.37 -1.62
C GLN A 72 19.50 -5.57 -0.68
N THR A 73 18.32 -5.72 -0.08
CA THR A 73 18.06 -6.70 0.97
C THR A 73 17.45 -7.99 0.44
N PHE A 74 16.51 -7.88 -0.51
CA PHE A 74 15.66 -9.00 -0.93
C PHE A 74 15.97 -9.50 -2.34
N ASP A 75 15.72 -10.79 -2.59
CA ASP A 75 15.70 -11.34 -3.94
C ASP A 75 14.55 -10.70 -4.72
N THR A 76 14.92 -9.70 -5.52
CA THR A 76 14.00 -8.96 -6.39
C THR A 76 14.01 -9.50 -7.83
N THR A 77 14.48 -10.73 -8.04
CA THR A 77 14.38 -11.40 -9.35
C THR A 77 12.91 -11.43 -9.77
N ASP A 78 12.63 -10.96 -10.98
CA ASP A 78 11.28 -10.88 -11.57
C ASP A 78 10.27 -10.03 -10.76
N LEU A 79 10.75 -9.05 -9.99
CA LEU A 79 9.91 -8.08 -9.28
C LEU A 79 10.01 -6.66 -9.87
N LEU A 80 8.90 -5.94 -9.80
CA LEU A 80 8.85 -4.47 -9.87
C LEU A 80 8.52 -3.93 -8.48
N VAL A 81 9.33 -3.02 -7.95
CA VAL A 81 9.00 -2.32 -6.70
C VAL A 81 8.76 -0.86 -7.04
N VAL A 82 7.63 -0.33 -6.58
CA VAL A 82 7.23 1.05 -6.79
C VAL A 82 6.97 1.72 -5.43
N ASN A 83 7.49 2.92 -5.24
CA ASN A 83 7.07 3.82 -4.18
C ASN A 83 6.19 4.91 -4.78
N VAL A 84 5.01 5.10 -4.20
CA VAL A 84 3.96 5.96 -4.78
C VAL A 84 3.92 7.28 -4.05
N HIS A 85 3.71 8.35 -4.81
CA HIS A 85 3.41 9.66 -4.25
C HIS A 85 2.17 9.62 -3.36
N GLN A 86 2.28 10.30 -2.23
CA GLN A 86 1.17 10.69 -1.34
C GLN A 86 0.92 12.19 -1.55
N ALA A 87 -0.22 12.72 -1.11
CA ALA A 87 -0.64 14.09 -1.45
C ALA A 87 0.41 15.14 -1.09
N GLN A 88 1.07 14.96 0.06
CA GLN A 88 2.12 15.84 0.55
C GLN A 88 3.46 15.66 -0.19
N THR A 89 3.78 14.47 -0.71
CA THR A 89 5.03 14.27 -1.48
C THR A 89 4.89 14.70 -2.92
N LEU A 90 3.67 14.66 -3.48
CA LEU A 90 3.37 15.18 -4.80
C LEU A 90 3.32 16.71 -4.81
N ASN A 91 2.80 17.31 -3.74
CA ASN A 91 2.59 18.76 -3.62
C ASN A 91 3.16 19.32 -2.29
N PRO A 92 4.49 19.27 -2.08
CA PRO A 92 5.12 19.65 -0.81
C PRO A 92 4.80 21.08 -0.38
N SER A 93 4.64 22.00 -1.33
CA SER A 93 4.30 23.41 -1.05
C SER A 93 2.99 23.60 -0.25
N LEU A 94 2.08 22.63 -0.25
CA LEU A 94 0.86 22.67 0.57
C LEU A 94 1.16 22.61 2.07
N PHE A 95 2.31 22.05 2.45
CA PHE A 95 2.75 21.84 3.83
C PHE A 95 3.80 22.85 4.28
N GLU A 96 4.48 23.50 3.33
CA GLU A 96 5.64 24.36 3.59
C GLU A 96 5.29 25.86 3.69
N VAL A 97 4.10 26.28 3.22
CA VAL A 97 3.76 27.71 3.08
C VAL A 97 2.79 28.20 4.15
N ASN A 98 1.74 27.44 4.46
CA ASN A 98 0.72 27.80 5.44
C ASN A 98 0.28 26.59 6.25
N ASP A 99 -0.34 26.83 7.40
CA ASP A 99 -1.02 25.77 8.15
C ASP A 99 -2.17 25.18 7.33
N ILE A 100 -2.23 23.84 7.27
CA ILE A 100 -3.43 23.12 6.82
C ILE A 100 -4.42 22.96 7.97
N THR A 101 -5.70 22.90 7.65
CA THR A 101 -6.73 22.52 8.62
C THR A 101 -6.80 21.01 8.76
N PHE A 102 -7.43 20.53 9.84
CA PHE A 102 -7.70 19.10 10.02
C PHE A 102 -8.59 18.53 8.91
N ASP A 103 -9.66 19.24 8.51
CA ASP A 103 -10.50 18.80 7.38
C ASP A 103 -9.69 18.69 6.09
N ARG A 104 -8.76 19.62 5.83
CA ARG A 104 -7.89 19.53 4.66
C ARG A 104 -6.94 18.34 4.75
N ALA A 105 -6.45 18.01 5.94
CA ALA A 105 -5.64 16.80 6.14
C ALA A 105 -6.43 15.51 5.83
N ILE A 106 -7.71 15.43 6.21
CA ILE A 106 -8.59 14.29 5.86
C ILE A 106 -8.75 14.17 4.34
N ASP A 107 -8.98 15.28 3.64
CA ASP A 107 -9.08 15.31 2.18
C ASP A 107 -7.76 14.85 1.52
N LEU A 108 -6.62 15.35 2.00
CA LEU A 108 -5.30 14.98 1.48
C LEU A 108 -4.98 13.49 1.69
N ASN A 109 -5.37 12.92 2.83
CA ASN A 109 -5.25 11.47 3.05
C ASN A 109 -6.14 10.66 2.11
N THR A 110 -7.34 11.15 1.82
CA THR A 110 -8.21 10.52 0.82
C THR A 110 -7.56 10.58 -0.57
N GLU A 111 -6.97 11.71 -0.96
CA GLU A 111 -6.19 11.85 -2.19
C GLU A 111 -5.02 10.83 -2.23
N SER A 112 -4.27 10.69 -1.12
CA SER A 112 -3.18 9.70 -1.00
C SER A 112 -3.65 8.26 -1.23
N VAL A 113 -4.77 7.86 -0.63
CA VAL A 113 -5.33 6.51 -0.81
C VAL A 113 -5.82 6.28 -2.25
N GLU A 114 -6.43 7.28 -2.89
CA GLU A 114 -6.80 7.17 -4.31
C GLU A 114 -5.58 7.04 -5.22
N MET A 115 -4.47 7.72 -4.92
CA MET A 115 -3.22 7.58 -5.69
C MET A 115 -2.63 6.18 -5.57
N ILE A 116 -2.56 5.63 -4.35
CA ILE A 116 -2.14 4.24 -4.15
C ILE A 116 -3.07 3.28 -4.88
N TYR A 117 -4.38 3.43 -4.72
CA TYR A 117 -5.36 2.57 -5.37
C TYR A 117 -5.24 2.62 -6.90
N LYS A 118 -4.99 3.79 -7.48
CA LYS A 118 -4.79 3.95 -8.93
C LYS A 118 -3.60 3.15 -9.43
N VAL A 119 -2.48 3.17 -8.70
CA VAL A 119 -1.27 2.41 -9.06
C VAL A 119 -1.52 0.90 -8.90
N VAL A 120 -2.11 0.48 -7.78
CA VAL A 120 -2.50 -0.92 -7.53
C VAL A 120 -3.42 -1.42 -8.64
N LYS A 121 -4.51 -0.69 -8.91
CA LYS A 121 -5.49 -1.03 -9.93
C LYS A 121 -4.87 -1.11 -11.32
N TYR A 122 -3.97 -0.19 -11.68
CA TYR A 122 -3.28 -0.23 -12.96
C TYR A 122 -2.56 -1.57 -13.20
N PHE A 123 -1.79 -2.04 -12.22
CA PHE A 123 -1.06 -3.31 -12.35
C PHE A 123 -1.99 -4.52 -12.25
N LYS A 124 -3.02 -4.48 -11.39
CA LYS A 124 -4.05 -5.53 -11.31
C LYS A 124 -4.82 -5.70 -12.63
N ASP A 125 -5.19 -4.59 -13.28
CA ASP A 125 -5.91 -4.60 -14.57
C ASP A 125 -5.05 -5.18 -15.71
N GLN A 126 -3.72 -5.18 -15.56
CA GLN A 126 -2.78 -5.87 -16.45
C GLN A 126 -2.65 -7.38 -16.15
N GLY A 127 -3.37 -7.89 -15.14
CA GLY A 127 -3.29 -9.28 -14.71
C GLY A 127 -2.07 -9.63 -13.86
N ARG A 128 -1.37 -8.62 -13.32
CA ARG A 128 -0.20 -8.83 -12.44
C ARG A 128 -0.64 -9.15 -11.02
N THR A 129 0.24 -9.84 -10.30
CA THR A 129 0.14 -9.99 -8.84
C THR A 129 0.62 -8.69 -8.19
N VAL A 130 -0.18 -8.11 -7.29
CA VAL A 130 0.15 -6.84 -6.63
C VAL A 130 0.13 -7.02 -5.13
N TYR A 131 1.26 -6.70 -4.51
CA TYR A 131 1.46 -6.66 -3.07
C TYR A 131 1.50 -5.21 -2.59
N VAL A 132 0.90 -4.92 -1.45
CA VAL A 132 0.96 -3.58 -0.84
C VAL A 132 1.77 -3.64 0.44
N LEU A 133 2.81 -2.81 0.52
CA LEU A 133 3.62 -2.60 1.72
C LEU A 133 3.23 -1.26 2.34
N GLY A 134 2.90 -1.27 3.63
CA GLY A 134 2.67 -0.05 4.40
C GLY A 134 3.44 -0.11 5.73
N ILE A 135 4.35 0.82 5.93
CA ILE A 135 5.15 0.92 7.16
C ILE A 135 4.84 2.25 7.84
N SER A 136 4.63 2.25 9.17
CA SER A 136 4.36 3.46 9.96
C SER A 136 3.19 4.28 9.41
N PHE A 137 3.36 5.53 8.99
CA PHE A 137 2.28 6.28 8.31
C PHE A 137 1.69 5.55 7.09
N GLY A 138 2.52 4.84 6.32
CA GLY A 138 2.09 3.98 5.23
C GLY A 138 1.19 2.82 5.66
N ALA A 139 1.33 2.33 6.90
CA ALA A 139 0.45 1.33 7.49
C ALA A 139 -0.99 1.86 7.63
N PHE A 140 -1.17 3.13 8.00
CA PHE A 140 -2.48 3.77 8.05
C PHE A 140 -3.10 3.91 6.65
N ILE A 141 -2.30 4.27 5.65
CA ILE A 141 -2.75 4.35 4.26
C ILE A 141 -3.17 2.98 3.74
N ALA A 142 -2.42 1.92 4.03
CA ALA A 142 -2.79 0.56 3.64
C ALA A 142 -4.11 0.10 4.29
N GLN A 143 -4.32 0.41 5.57
CA GLN A 143 -5.57 0.11 6.27
C GLN A 143 -6.77 0.87 5.66
N ASP A 144 -6.60 2.17 5.36
CA ASP A 144 -7.65 2.98 4.76
C ASP A 144 -7.94 2.58 3.30
N LEU A 145 -6.91 2.13 2.56
CA LEU A 145 -7.06 1.50 1.25
C LEU A 145 -7.97 0.26 1.33
N ILE A 146 -7.70 -0.66 2.27
CA ILE A 146 -8.52 -1.86 2.47
C ILE A 146 -9.96 -1.47 2.83
N ALA A 147 -10.13 -0.56 3.78
CA ALA A 147 -11.44 -0.11 4.24
C ALA A 147 -12.28 0.51 3.11
N LYS A 148 -11.66 1.30 2.23
CA LYS A 148 -12.35 2.04 1.16
C LYS A 148 -12.49 1.26 -0.15
N LYS A 149 -11.55 0.36 -0.46
CA LYS A 149 -11.43 -0.29 -1.78
C LYS A 149 -11.63 -1.79 -1.74
N GLY A 150 -11.66 -2.39 -0.55
CA GLY A 150 -11.81 -3.82 -0.35
C GLY A 150 -10.48 -4.51 -0.05
N ALA A 151 -10.55 -5.57 0.76
CA ALA A 151 -9.41 -6.43 1.04
C ALA A 151 -8.86 -7.12 -0.23
N ASP A 152 -9.65 -7.22 -1.29
CA ASP A 152 -9.25 -7.78 -2.59
C ASP A 152 -8.66 -6.74 -3.57
N ALA A 153 -8.49 -5.48 -3.15
CA ALA A 153 -7.85 -4.47 -4.00
C ALA A 153 -6.41 -4.84 -4.37
N ALA A 154 -5.70 -5.58 -3.51
CA ALA A 154 -4.38 -6.16 -3.74
C ALA A 154 -4.38 -7.64 -3.33
N ASP A 155 -3.41 -8.41 -3.82
CA ASP A 155 -3.31 -9.84 -3.57
C ASP A 155 -2.83 -10.15 -2.14
N GLN A 156 -1.90 -9.35 -1.61
CA GLN A 156 -1.37 -9.46 -0.25
C GLN A 156 -1.00 -8.08 0.32
N TYR A 157 -1.08 -7.95 1.63
CA TYR A 157 -0.67 -6.77 2.39
C TYR A 157 0.36 -7.13 3.45
N LEU A 158 1.41 -6.32 3.55
CA LEU A 158 2.32 -6.30 4.68
C LEU A 158 2.20 -4.93 5.37
N ILE A 159 1.70 -4.96 6.60
CA ILE A 159 1.46 -3.76 7.40
C ILE A 159 2.38 -3.82 8.63
N ILE A 160 3.28 -2.86 8.78
CA ILE A 160 4.27 -2.85 9.86
C ILE A 160 4.11 -1.56 10.67
N VAL A 161 3.98 -1.70 11.99
CA VAL A 161 3.95 -0.60 12.97
C VAL A 161 2.91 0.50 12.67
N GLY A 162 1.66 0.09 12.43
CA GLY A 162 0.50 1.00 12.41
C GLY A 162 -0.34 0.93 13.69
N ARG A 163 -1.50 1.58 13.68
CA ARG A 163 -2.60 1.34 14.65
C ARG A 163 -3.94 1.15 13.98
N LEU A 164 -4.80 0.37 14.62
CA LEU A 164 -6.19 0.23 14.22
C LEU A 164 -7.05 1.33 14.86
N ASP A 165 -6.91 1.57 16.16
CA ASP A 165 -7.78 2.48 16.92
C ASP A 165 -6.96 3.42 17.81
N MET A 166 -6.32 4.44 17.22
CA MET A 166 -5.53 5.43 17.96
C MET A 166 -6.35 6.12 19.06
N ASN A 167 -5.76 6.31 20.25
CA ASN A 167 -6.45 7.00 21.35
C ASN A 167 -6.95 8.38 20.92
N ALA A 168 -8.17 8.74 21.32
CA ALA A 168 -8.78 10.02 20.94
C ALA A 168 -7.91 11.22 21.31
N ILE A 169 -7.32 11.19 22.50
CA ILE A 169 -6.42 12.24 22.98
C ILE A 169 -5.23 12.46 22.04
N MET A 170 -4.68 11.39 21.44
CA MET A 170 -3.51 11.45 20.57
C MET A 170 -3.88 12.04 19.21
N TRP A 171 -4.86 11.48 18.50
CA TRP A 171 -5.22 12.01 17.19
C TRP A 171 -5.82 13.42 17.28
N GLN A 172 -6.51 13.77 18.37
CA GLN A 172 -6.99 15.13 18.59
C GLN A 172 -5.84 16.13 18.77
N ALA A 173 -4.80 15.76 19.52
CA ALA A 173 -3.60 16.58 19.63
C ALA A 173 -2.93 16.79 18.27
N PHE A 174 -2.73 15.71 17.52
CA PHE A 174 -2.21 15.78 16.15
C PHE A 174 -3.09 16.67 15.24
N SER A 175 -4.41 16.66 15.41
CA SER A 175 -5.33 17.51 14.62
C SER A 175 -5.14 19.01 14.89
N GLU A 176 -4.62 19.37 16.06
CA GLU A 176 -4.22 20.73 16.42
C GLU A 176 -2.79 21.05 15.96
N GLY A 177 -2.03 20.04 15.54
CA GLY A 177 -0.60 20.13 15.23
C GLY A 177 0.28 20.13 16.48
N LYS A 178 -0.14 19.40 17.51
CA LYS A 178 0.66 19.17 18.72
C LYS A 178 1.33 17.82 18.60
N PRO A 179 2.68 17.74 18.67
CA PRO A 179 3.36 16.47 18.63
C PRO A 179 3.08 15.65 19.90
N GLY A 180 3.34 14.36 19.80
CA GLY A 180 3.06 13.41 20.86
C GLY A 180 3.65 12.04 20.55
N TYR A 181 3.79 11.23 21.58
CA TYR A 181 4.34 9.89 21.52
C TYR A 181 3.72 9.03 22.63
N PHE A 182 4.03 7.74 22.65
CA PHE A 182 3.58 6.81 23.67
C PHE A 182 4.73 6.41 24.58
N GLU A 183 4.60 6.64 25.88
CA GLU A 183 5.51 6.07 26.86
C GLU A 183 5.25 4.57 26.99
N ASN A 184 6.29 3.76 26.73
CA ASN A 184 6.23 2.28 26.70
C ASN A 184 5.14 1.72 25.78
N GLY A 185 4.81 2.45 24.70
CA GLY A 185 3.73 2.11 23.78
C GLY A 185 2.31 2.17 24.33
N ILE A 186 2.09 2.62 25.58
CA ILE A 186 0.77 2.58 26.22
C ILE A 186 0.25 3.98 26.51
N THR A 187 1.04 4.79 27.20
CA THR A 187 0.55 6.05 27.77
C THR A 187 0.80 7.18 26.78
N PRO A 188 -0.24 7.83 26.22
CA PRO A 188 -0.04 8.97 25.32
C PRO A 188 0.54 10.16 26.10
N ILE A 189 1.67 10.68 25.62
CA ILE A 189 2.32 11.90 26.08
C ILE A 189 2.21 12.92 24.96
N ILE A 190 1.67 14.09 25.27
CA ILE A 190 1.32 15.13 24.30
C ILE A 190 1.92 16.45 24.75
N ASP A 191 2.49 17.17 23.78
CA ASP A 191 3.00 18.51 24.01
C ASP A 191 1.86 19.51 24.26
N GLN A 192 2.08 20.42 25.21
CA GLN A 192 1.07 21.42 25.56
C GLN A 192 0.90 22.49 24.48
N GLU A 193 1.97 22.74 23.73
CA GLU A 193 2.05 23.74 22.68
C GLU A 193 2.05 23.06 21.31
N VAL A 194 1.58 23.77 20.29
CA VAL A 194 1.70 23.33 18.90
C VAL A 194 3.17 23.27 18.48
N GLY A 195 3.50 22.37 17.55
CA GLY A 195 4.85 22.26 16.98
C GLY A 195 5.32 23.60 16.41
N ALA A 196 6.55 24.00 16.74
CA ALA A 196 7.11 25.28 16.30
C ALA A 196 7.39 25.30 14.79
N ASP A 197 7.83 24.15 14.25
CA ASP A 197 8.04 23.98 12.81
C ASP A 197 6.70 23.83 12.08
N LEU A 198 6.54 24.55 10.97
CA LEU A 198 5.31 24.55 10.19
C LEU A 198 5.07 23.22 9.48
N ILE A 199 6.13 22.61 8.95
CA ILE A 199 6.05 21.35 8.22
C ILE A 199 5.64 20.26 9.20
N ASP A 200 6.34 20.12 10.33
CA ASP A 200 6.03 19.12 11.35
C ASP A 200 4.59 19.25 11.83
N ARG A 201 4.15 20.49 12.13
CA ARG A 201 2.78 20.77 12.57
C ARG A 201 1.72 20.37 11.53
N ASN A 202 2.00 20.53 10.24
CA ASN A 202 1.10 20.11 9.18
C ASN A 202 1.13 18.59 8.94
N LEU A 203 2.29 17.97 9.11
CA LEU A 203 2.47 16.52 9.03
C LEU A 203 1.76 15.82 10.20
N ASP A 204 1.78 16.40 11.41
CA ASP A 204 0.96 15.94 12.54
C ASP A 204 -0.54 15.95 12.17
N ARG A 205 -1.03 17.06 11.59
CA ARG A 205 -2.44 17.12 11.15
C ARG A 205 -2.76 16.08 10.09
N LEU A 206 -1.82 15.81 9.18
CA LEU A 206 -1.94 14.74 8.20
C LEU A 206 -2.05 13.36 8.89
N ALA A 207 -1.19 13.06 9.86
CA ALA A 207 -1.27 11.84 10.65
C ALA A 207 -2.61 11.73 11.40
N ALA A 208 -3.13 12.85 11.94
CA ALA A 208 -4.45 12.90 12.58
C ALA A 208 -5.58 12.43 11.66
N GLY A 209 -5.55 12.84 10.39
CA GLY A 209 -6.63 12.57 9.44
C GLY A 209 -6.84 11.08 9.11
N LEU A 210 -5.81 10.25 9.30
CA LEU A 210 -5.94 8.78 9.22
C LEU A 210 -6.09 8.12 10.60
N SER A 211 -5.39 8.64 11.62
CA SER A 211 -5.45 8.05 12.96
C SER A 211 -6.76 8.32 13.70
N MET A 212 -7.58 9.28 13.24
CA MET A 212 -8.95 9.48 13.75
C MET A 212 -9.88 8.30 13.46
N ASN A 213 -9.56 7.49 12.46
CA ASN A 213 -10.38 6.36 12.05
C ASN A 213 -10.37 5.26 13.12
N ARG A 214 -11.48 4.50 13.16
CA ARG A 214 -11.60 3.28 13.95
C ARG A 214 -11.54 2.09 13.01
N TYR A 215 -10.33 1.62 12.72
CA TYR A 215 -10.17 0.55 11.72
C TYR A 215 -10.74 -0.78 12.21
N THR A 216 -10.87 -1.01 13.52
CA THR A 216 -11.62 -2.19 13.99
C THR A 216 -13.08 -2.15 13.56
N GLU A 217 -13.70 -0.96 13.50
CA GLU A 217 -15.07 -0.78 13.01
C GLU A 217 -15.14 -0.86 11.49
N LEU A 218 -14.25 -0.13 10.80
CA LEU A 218 -14.24 -0.04 9.33
C LEU A 218 -13.92 -1.38 8.67
N LEU A 219 -13.01 -2.17 9.26
CA LEU A 219 -12.62 -3.47 8.73
C LEU A 219 -13.54 -4.60 9.21
N ASN A 220 -14.48 -4.33 10.13
CA ASN A 220 -15.36 -5.39 10.64
C ASN A 220 -16.30 -5.96 9.58
N THR A 221 -16.53 -5.22 8.48
CA THR A 221 -17.36 -5.68 7.36
C THR A 221 -16.77 -6.85 6.59
N PHE A 222 -15.47 -7.11 6.75
CA PHE A 222 -14.80 -8.26 6.15
C PHE A 222 -14.82 -9.44 7.12
N GLU A 223 -15.22 -10.62 6.64
CA GLU A 223 -15.18 -11.86 7.42
C GLU A 223 -13.80 -12.53 7.40
N ASP A 224 -13.00 -12.20 6.40
CA ASP A 224 -11.69 -12.80 6.16
C ASP A 224 -10.71 -11.75 5.65
N LEU A 225 -9.61 -11.60 6.37
CA LEU A 225 -8.47 -10.74 6.05
C LEU A 225 -7.16 -11.56 6.07
N SER A 226 -7.24 -12.85 5.70
CA SER A 226 -6.07 -13.74 5.69
C SER A 226 -4.98 -13.36 4.69
N ASN A 227 -5.24 -12.38 3.81
CA ASN A 227 -4.25 -11.80 2.92
C ASN A 227 -3.48 -10.62 3.53
N ILE A 228 -3.62 -10.40 4.84
CA ILE A 228 -2.89 -9.39 5.59
C ILE A 228 -1.91 -10.08 6.53
N THR A 229 -0.65 -9.69 6.45
CA THR A 229 0.31 -9.85 7.55
C THR A 229 0.46 -8.51 8.25
N TYR A 230 0.26 -8.50 9.57
CA TYR A 230 0.37 -7.31 10.40
C TYR A 230 1.43 -7.51 11.48
N ILE A 231 2.40 -6.61 11.52
CA ILE A 231 3.52 -6.64 12.47
C ILE A 231 3.41 -5.42 13.40
N TYR A 232 3.50 -5.64 14.71
CA TYR A 232 3.46 -4.57 15.70
C TYR A 232 4.49 -4.76 16.82
N GLY A 233 4.93 -3.64 17.41
CA GLY A 233 5.80 -3.61 18.58
C GLY A 233 5.00 -3.50 19.88
N GLU A 234 5.40 -4.25 20.91
CA GLU A 234 4.75 -4.21 22.23
C GLU A 234 5.04 -2.91 23.00
N ILE A 235 6.11 -2.20 22.64
CA ILE A 235 6.53 -0.93 23.23
C ILE A 235 6.69 0.16 22.17
N ASP A 236 5.96 0.08 21.06
CA ASP A 236 6.02 1.07 19.97
C ASP A 236 5.68 2.48 20.48
N GLU A 237 6.68 3.34 20.57
CA GLU A 237 6.51 4.69 21.13
C GLU A 237 5.97 5.71 20.12
N ALA A 238 6.02 5.42 18.82
CA ALA A 238 5.60 6.38 17.80
C ALA A 238 4.08 6.33 17.58
N VAL A 239 3.52 5.11 17.47
CA VAL A 239 2.08 4.93 17.23
C VAL A 239 1.39 4.21 18.38
N GLY A 240 2.12 3.75 19.39
CA GLY A 240 1.59 2.95 20.48
C GLY A 240 1.49 1.47 20.10
N ARG A 241 1.35 0.60 21.09
CA ARG A 241 1.11 -0.83 20.87
C ARG A 241 -0.36 -1.09 20.54
N LEU A 242 -0.63 -2.21 19.87
CA LEU A 242 -2.01 -2.72 19.77
C LEU A 242 -2.55 -3.09 21.16
N THR A 243 -3.82 -2.79 21.40
CA THR A 243 -4.56 -3.26 22.58
C THR A 243 -4.99 -4.73 22.42
N ASP A 244 -5.34 -5.39 23.53
CA ASP A 244 -5.85 -6.76 23.49
C ASP A 244 -7.08 -6.90 22.59
N LEU A 245 -7.96 -5.89 22.55
CA LEU A 245 -9.14 -5.87 21.68
C LEU A 245 -8.76 -5.73 20.19
N GLU A 246 -7.75 -4.92 19.87
CA GLU A 246 -7.22 -4.79 18.50
C GLU A 246 -6.59 -6.13 18.04
N ILE A 247 -5.86 -6.81 18.93
CA ILE A 247 -5.25 -8.11 18.66
C ILE A 247 -6.32 -9.18 18.45
N GLU A 248 -7.29 -9.29 19.36
CA GLU A 248 -8.42 -10.23 19.26
C GLU A 248 -9.22 -9.98 17.96
N PHE A 249 -9.43 -8.72 17.59
CA PHE A 249 -10.07 -8.35 16.33
C PHE A 249 -9.29 -8.91 15.13
N LEU A 250 -7.99 -8.63 15.01
CA LEU A 250 -7.18 -9.11 13.89
C LEU A 250 -7.15 -10.64 13.81
N GLN A 251 -7.00 -11.32 14.95
CA GLN A 251 -7.05 -12.78 15.02
C GLN A 251 -8.41 -13.33 14.56
N SER A 252 -9.52 -12.68 14.94
CA SER A 252 -10.87 -13.07 14.51
C SER A 252 -11.05 -12.95 13.00
N LYS A 253 -10.31 -12.05 12.36
CA LYS A 253 -10.29 -11.84 10.90
C LYS A 253 -9.23 -12.67 10.17
N LYS A 254 -8.55 -13.59 10.87
CA LYS A 254 -7.50 -14.48 10.32
C LYS A 254 -6.27 -13.76 9.76
N VAL A 255 -6.03 -12.52 10.20
CA VAL A 255 -4.78 -11.81 9.88
C VAL A 255 -3.59 -12.59 10.42
N ASN A 256 -2.52 -12.70 9.65
CA ASN A 256 -1.26 -13.24 10.15
C ASN A 256 -0.59 -12.19 11.04
N LEU A 257 -0.50 -12.46 12.34
CA LEU A 257 0.06 -11.53 13.31
C LEU A 257 1.48 -11.90 13.72
N ILE A 258 2.37 -10.91 13.63
CA ILE A 258 3.73 -11.01 14.12
C ILE A 258 3.93 -9.94 15.19
N THR A 259 4.46 -10.35 16.35
CA THR A 259 4.66 -9.47 17.49
C THR A 259 6.15 -9.31 17.76
N SER A 260 6.60 -8.06 17.85
CA SER A 260 7.93 -7.68 18.31
C SER A 260 7.87 -7.21 19.76
N SER A 261 8.83 -7.60 20.59
CA SER A 261 9.00 -7.02 21.94
C SER A 261 9.66 -5.64 21.92
N GLY A 262 10.03 -5.13 20.74
CA GLY A 262 10.76 -3.89 20.53
C GLY A 262 9.88 -2.65 20.34
N ASN A 263 10.55 -1.50 20.19
CA ASN A 263 9.92 -0.22 19.86
C ASN A 263 9.59 -0.12 18.36
N HIS A 264 9.25 1.08 17.88
CA HIS A 264 8.88 1.31 16.49
C HIS A 264 9.98 0.88 15.50
N ASP A 265 11.20 1.38 15.71
CA ASP A 265 12.34 1.14 14.81
C ASP A 265 12.85 -0.30 14.93
N ASP A 266 12.97 -0.83 16.15
CA ASP A 266 13.39 -2.22 16.40
C ASP A 266 12.43 -3.19 15.70
N THR A 267 11.11 -2.92 15.76
CA THR A 267 10.11 -3.76 15.10
C THR A 267 10.27 -3.75 13.58
N ILE A 268 10.51 -2.58 12.98
CA ILE A 268 10.77 -2.50 11.53
C ILE A 268 12.03 -3.29 11.19
N ASN A 269 13.15 -2.99 11.85
CA ASN A 269 14.46 -3.54 11.51
C ASN A 269 14.54 -5.06 11.71
N ASP A 270 13.99 -5.56 12.82
CA ASP A 270 14.11 -6.98 13.18
C ASP A 270 13.14 -7.87 12.40
N PHE A 271 11.99 -7.32 11.97
CA PHE A 271 10.90 -8.13 11.40
C PHE A 271 10.58 -7.82 9.94
N VAL A 272 11.16 -6.79 9.30
CA VAL A 272 10.90 -6.54 7.87
C VAL A 272 11.22 -7.77 7.00
N VAL A 273 12.31 -8.49 7.31
CA VAL A 273 12.70 -9.69 6.56
C VAL A 273 11.69 -10.83 6.73
N GLN A 274 11.27 -11.09 7.98
CA GLN A 274 10.25 -12.09 8.27
C GLN A 274 8.91 -11.71 7.61
N GLY A 275 8.54 -10.42 7.67
CA GLY A 275 7.33 -9.90 7.04
C GLY A 275 7.29 -10.13 5.54
N PHE A 276 8.36 -9.80 4.82
CA PHE A 276 8.46 -10.07 3.38
C PHE A 276 8.36 -11.57 3.06
N ASN A 277 8.98 -12.41 3.88
CA ASN A 277 8.91 -13.86 3.69
C ASN A 277 7.50 -14.40 3.89
N GLU A 278 6.84 -14.05 5.01
CA GLU A 278 5.54 -14.60 5.36
C GLU A 278 4.39 -13.99 4.53
N ALA A 279 4.45 -12.69 4.24
CA ALA A 279 3.41 -12.02 3.48
C ALA A 279 3.53 -12.28 1.97
N PHE A 280 4.76 -12.23 1.43
CA PHE A 280 4.99 -12.17 -0.01
C PHE A 280 5.75 -13.37 -0.56
N GLY A 281 6.30 -14.25 0.30
CA GLY A 281 7.16 -15.35 -0.11
C GLY A 281 8.55 -14.91 -0.60
N ILE A 282 8.94 -13.67 -0.33
CA ILE A 282 10.19 -13.06 -0.82
C ILE A 282 11.31 -13.30 0.19
N GLN A 283 12.46 -13.75 -0.28
CA GLN A 283 13.62 -14.11 0.55
C GLN A 283 14.73 -13.05 0.44
N LEU A 284 15.75 -13.15 1.30
CA LEU A 284 16.98 -12.36 1.16
C LEU A 284 17.75 -12.77 -0.11
N GLN A 285 18.57 -11.85 -0.64
CA GLN A 285 19.54 -12.15 -1.71
C GLN A 285 20.63 -13.14 -1.27
#